data_AF-A0A6G2L068-F1
#
_entry.id   AF-A0A6G2L068-F1
#
_cell.length_a   1.000
_cell.length_b   1.000
_cell.length_c   1.000
_cell.angle_alpha   90.00
_cell.angle_beta   90.00
_cell.angle_gamma   90.00
#
_symmetry.space_group_name_H-M   'P 1'
#
loop_
_entity.id
_entity.type
_entity.pdbx_description
1 polymer ?
#
loop_
_entity_poly.entity_id
_entity_poly.type
_entity_poly.pdbx_seq_one_letter_code
_entity_poly.pdbx_strand_id
1 'polypeptide(L)' 'MTVRDINDVMPKIDNMRWGALMNRAPTTKTIRDMNTIFPDNGRWHTVFEEDDFIIIDGKEVRKKKPQAWT' A
#
# COMPACT_ATOMS: atom_id res chain seq x y z
N MET A 1 9.71 23.23 -3.60
CA MET A 1 8.94 22.30 -4.46
C MET A 1 7.82 21.73 -3.61
N THR A 2 6.55 21.97 -3.98
CA THR A 2 5.43 21.30 -3.32
C THR A 2 5.36 19.86 -3.81
N VAL A 3 5.41 18.89 -2.88
CA VAL A 3 5.17 17.49 -3.19
C VAL A 3 3.70 17.37 -3.61
N ARG A 4 3.44 16.91 -4.83
CA ARG A 4 2.06 16.68 -5.32
C ARG A 4 1.50 15.42 -4.67
N ASP A 5 0.23 15.44 -4.29
CA ASP A 5 -0.45 14.22 -3.81
C ASP A 5 -0.56 13.24 -4.97
N ILE A 6 -0.37 11.94 -4.70
CA ILE A 6 -0.48 10.89 -5.72
C ILE A 6 -1.86 10.87 -6.37
N ASN A 7 -2.90 11.22 -5.62
CA ASN A 7 -4.27 11.30 -6.10
C ASN A 7 -4.50 12.44 -7.10
N ASP A 8 -3.58 13.41 -7.20
CA ASP A 8 -3.65 14.49 -8.19
C ASP A 8 -2.98 14.10 -9.52
N VAL A 9 -2.18 13.03 -9.53
CA VAL A 9 -1.34 12.63 -10.67
C VAL A 9 -1.80 11.31 -11.30
N MET A 10 -2.19 10.35 -10.47
CA MET A 10 -2.59 9.01 -10.94
C MET A 10 -3.93 9.05 -11.68
N PRO A 11 -4.14 8.14 -12.66
CA PRO A 11 -5.37 8.12 -13.44
C PRO A 11 -6.59 7.90 -12.56
N LYS A 12 -7.70 8.55 -12.93
CA LYS A 12 -9.01 8.30 -12.33
C LYS A 12 -9.65 7.13 -13.06
N ILE A 13 -10.04 6.10 -12.31
CA ILE A 13 -10.65 4.88 -12.83
C ILE A 13 -12.06 4.80 -12.26
N ASP A 14 -13.04 4.68 -13.14
CA ASP A 14 -14.45 4.56 -12.74
C ASP A 14 -14.67 3.28 -11.93
N ASN A 15 -15.42 3.41 -10.83
CA ASN A 15 -15.72 2.32 -9.88
C ASN A 15 -14.47 1.65 -9.27
N MET A 16 -13.32 2.34 -9.23
CA MET A 16 -12.15 1.85 -8.53
C MET A 16 -12.40 1.82 -7.03
N ARG A 17 -12.11 0.67 -6.40
CA ARG A 17 -12.21 0.53 -4.94
C ARG A 17 -11.08 1.26 -4.24
N TRP A 18 -9.86 0.98 -4.69
CA TRP A 18 -8.61 1.62 -4.31
C TRP A 18 -7.57 1.27 -5.37
N GLY A 19 -6.49 2.06 -5.44
CA GLY A 19 -5.31 1.77 -6.26
C GLY A 19 -4.04 1.81 -5.40
N ALA A 20 -3.00 1.07 -5.78
CA ALA A 20 -1.73 1.08 -5.07
C ALA A 20 -0.55 1.20 -6.03
N LEU A 21 0.34 2.17 -5.77
CA LEU A 21 1.65 2.27 -6.40
C LEU A 21 2.67 1.54 -5.52
N MET A 22 3.38 0.57 -6.12
CA MET A 22 4.27 -0.34 -5.39
C MET A 22 5.67 -0.40 -5.98
N ASN A 23 6.68 -0.63 -5.13
CA ASN A 23 8.07 -0.89 -5.56
C ASN A 23 8.32 -2.36 -5.95
N ARG A 24 7.49 -3.28 -5.46
CA ARG A 24 7.56 -4.71 -5.75
C ARG A 24 6.22 -5.17 -6.32
N ALA A 25 6.27 -6.18 -7.19
CA ALA A 25 5.04 -6.78 -7.71
C ALA A 25 4.24 -7.41 -6.56
N PRO A 26 2.94 -7.11 -6.42
CA PRO A 26 2.14 -7.64 -5.33
C PRO A 26 1.94 -9.15 -5.46
N THR A 27 1.89 -9.83 -4.32
CA THR A 27 1.44 -11.24 -4.25
C THR A 27 -0.06 -11.33 -4.03
N THR A 28 -0.66 -12.50 -4.26
CA THR A 28 -2.07 -12.76 -3.92
C THR A 28 -2.37 -12.48 -2.45
N LYS A 29 -1.43 -12.79 -1.54
CA LYS A 29 -1.56 -12.47 -0.12
C LYS A 29 -1.57 -10.96 0.10
N THR A 30 -0.63 -10.25 -0.53
CA THR A 30 -0.54 -8.79 -0.46
C THR A 30 -1.86 -8.14 -0.90
N ILE A 31 -2.46 -8.59 -2.01
CA ILE A 31 -3.75 -8.08 -2.50
C ILE A 31 -4.89 -8.34 -1.50
N ARG A 32 -4.92 -9.52 -0.87
CA ARG A 32 -5.92 -9.84 0.18
C ARG A 32 -5.79 -8.94 1.41
N ASP A 33 -4.56 -8.71 1.85
CA ASP A 33 -4.27 -7.84 2.98
C ASP A 33 -4.69 -6.39 2.63
N MET A 34 -4.35 -5.91 1.42
CA MET A 34 -4.76 -4.61 0.89
C MET A 34 -6.28 -4.41 0.84
N ASN A 35 -7.03 -5.44 0.42
CA ASN A 35 -8.49 -5.41 0.40
C ASN A 35 -9.14 -5.27 1.79
N THR A 36 -8.40 -5.57 2.86
CA THR A 36 -8.88 -5.46 4.24
C THR A 36 -8.53 -4.10 4.85
N ILE A 37 -7.39 -3.52 4.47
CA ILE A 37 -6.90 -2.26 5.04
C ILE A 37 -7.39 -1.02 4.31
N PHE A 38 -7.55 -1.09 2.98
CA PHE A 38 -7.87 0.10 2.20
C PHE A 38 -9.39 0.29 2.08
N PRO A 39 -9.88 1.49 2.41
CA PRO A 39 -11.30 1.80 2.24
C PRO A 39 -11.66 1.84 0.74
N ASP A 40 -12.91 1.50 0.45
CA ASP A 40 -13.49 1.57 -0.88
C ASP A 40 -13.84 3.03 -1.23
N ASN A 41 -12.82 3.83 -1.59
CA ASN A 41 -12.96 5.27 -1.80
C ASN A 41 -12.32 5.78 -3.11
N GLY A 42 -11.86 4.87 -3.96
CA GLY A 42 -11.25 5.21 -5.25
C GLY A 42 -9.98 6.03 -5.16
N ARG A 43 -9.26 5.97 -4.03
CA ARG A 43 -7.97 6.66 -3.87
C ARG A 43 -6.79 5.76 -4.21
N TRP A 44 -5.73 6.41 -4.65
CA TRP A 44 -4.41 5.82 -4.80
C TRP A 44 -3.65 5.90 -3.49
N HIS A 45 -3.01 4.79 -3.13
CA HIS A 45 -2.12 4.62 -2.00
C HIS A 45 -0.70 4.35 -2.48
N THR A 46 0.29 4.71 -1.67
CA THR A 46 1.69 4.31 -1.89
C THR A 46 2.04 3.16 -0.95
N VAL A 47 2.61 2.08 -1.48
CA VAL A 47 3.02 0.92 -0.68
C VAL A 47 4.44 0.50 -1.06
N PHE A 48 5.38 0.75 -0.17
CA PHE A 48 6.77 0.35 -0.34
C PHE A 48 7.09 -0.81 0.60
N GLU A 49 7.40 -1.96 0.02
CA GLU A 49 7.82 -3.13 0.77
C GLU A 49 9.34 -3.12 0.94
N GLU A 50 9.79 -3.05 2.18
CA GLU A 50 11.16 -3.31 2.60
C GLU A 50 11.24 -4.66 3.32
N ASP A 51 12.44 -5.12 3.64
CA ASP A 51 12.61 -6.47 4.17
C ASP A 51 11.97 -6.61 5.58
N ASP A 52 12.15 -5.62 6.45
CA ASP A 52 11.65 -5.62 7.83
C ASP A 52 10.34 -4.83 8.05
N PHE A 53 9.99 -3.92 7.15
CA PHE A 53 8.83 -3.04 7.30
C PHE A 53 8.17 -2.74 5.96
N ILE A 54 6.98 -2.15 6.03
CA ILE A 54 6.23 -1.68 4.87
C ILE A 54 5.89 -0.22 5.13
N ILE A 55 6.08 0.65 4.14
CA ILE A 55 5.63 2.04 4.21
C ILE A 55 4.32 2.15 3.44
N ILE A 56 3.25 2.57 4.11
CA ILE A 56 1.94 2.82 3.51
C ILE A 56 1.60 4.30 3.68
N ASP A 57 1.42 5.04 2.58
CA ASP A 57 1.15 6.48 2.59
C ASP A 57 2.12 7.28 3.49
N GLY A 58 3.40 6.92 3.40
CA GLY A 58 4.48 7.51 4.20
C GLY A 58 4.56 7.03 5.65
N LYS A 59 3.69 6.12 6.10
CA LYS A 59 3.71 5.56 7.47
C LYS A 59 4.36 4.18 7.50
N GLU A 60 5.35 4.01 8.36
CA GLU A 60 6.01 2.71 8.59
C GLU A 60 5.10 1.75 9.38
N VAL A 61 4.96 0.53 8.86
CA VAL A 61 4.31 -0.62 9.50
C VAL A 61 5.35 -1.75 9.58
N ARG A 62 5.81 -2.04 10.80
CA ARG A 62 6.78 -3.13 11.01
C ARG A 62 6.13 -4.49 10.81
N LYS A 63 6.80 -5.36 10.04
CA LYS A 63 6.39 -6.77 9.97
C LYS A 63 6.62 -7.37 11.35
N LYS A 64 5.57 -7.94 11.96
CA LYS A 64 5.78 -8.75 13.17
C LYS A 64 6.71 -9.88 12.76
N LYS A 65 7.94 -9.92 13.28
CA LYS A 65 8.80 -11.10 13.14
C LYS A 65 8.00 -12.29 13.65
N PRO A 66 7.90 -13.41 12.92
CA PRO A 66 7.39 -14.63 13.52
C PRO A 66 8.27 -14.86 14.75
N GLN A 67 7.66 -14.78 15.92
CA GLN A 67 8.33 -14.99 17.18
C GLN A 67 9.10 -16.30 17.05
N ALA A 68 10.42 -16.21 17.18
CA ALA A 68 11.29 -17.36 17.31
C ALA A 68 10.74 -18.17 18.49
N TRP A 69 10.06 -19.28 18.19
CA TRP A 69 9.83 -20.32 19.17
C TRP A 69 11.14 -21.09 19.28
N THR A 70 12.02 -20.59 20.15
CA THR A 70 13.12 -21.36 20.75
C THR A 70 12.85 -21.48 22.23
#